data_AF-A0A1A9BU25-F1
#
_entry.id   AF-A0A1A9BU25-F1
#
_cell.length_a   1.000
_cell.length_b   1.000
_cell.length_c   1.000
_cell.angle_alpha   90.00
_cell.angle_beta   90.00
_cell.angle_gamma   90.00
#
_symmetry.space_group_name_H-M   'P 1'
#
loop_
_entity.id
_entity.type
_entity.pdbx_description
1 polymer ?
#
loop_
_entity_poly.entity_id
_entity_poly.type
_entity_poly.pdbx_seq_one_letter_code
_entity_poly.pdbx_strand_id
1 'polypeptide(L)'
;MRCENREALLAAALVEAADTLTDGFETTAHLRRVSDRCVELLGARAAGFMLIDGGRTASLAGSGEPCDLALDLLRAQSGGGPCLDSCGTGRPVPPVSLGTAHAGARWPVFTELALRHGVAVTFAVPVRGRGSLLGALNVFTAALPSDAQLVLAQTLADATALGLANHHAYAHCRTLATQLQQALSSRVRIEQAKGMLAERWNTTPDTAFLTLRGHARRHQLPLDTVARWVTDRTEEATRLRRGPEPGEGPGGRS
;
A
#
# COMPACT_ATOMS: atom_id res chain seq x y z
N MET A 1 -7.20 -38.33 -6.89
CA MET A 1 -7.22 -37.86 -5.48
C MET A 1 -6.04 -36.97 -5.05
N ARG A 2 -4.76 -37.39 -5.03
CA ARG A 2 -3.65 -36.47 -4.63
C ARG A 2 -3.35 -35.34 -5.66
N CYS A 3 -3.56 -35.59 -6.95
CA CYS A 3 -3.33 -34.61 -8.02
C CYS A 3 -4.44 -33.54 -8.09
N GLU A 4 -5.72 -33.96 -8.04
CA GLU A 4 -6.88 -33.05 -8.04
C GLU A 4 -6.84 -32.07 -6.86
N ASN A 5 -6.38 -32.52 -5.69
CA ASN A 5 -6.23 -31.64 -4.53
C ASN A 5 -5.11 -30.60 -4.73
N ARG A 6 -4.02 -30.96 -5.45
CA ARG A 6 -2.94 -30.03 -5.77
C ARG A 6 -3.39 -28.97 -6.76
N GLU A 7 -4.13 -29.34 -7.81
CA GLU A 7 -4.69 -28.38 -8.78
C GLU A 7 -5.68 -27.42 -8.13
N ALA A 8 -6.55 -27.91 -7.24
CA ALA A 8 -7.47 -27.07 -6.47
C ALA A 8 -6.73 -26.09 -5.54
N LEU A 9 -5.68 -26.56 -4.85
CA LEU A 9 -4.84 -25.70 -4.01
C LEU A 9 -4.08 -24.64 -4.84
N LEU A 10 -3.60 -25.00 -6.02
CA LEU A 10 -2.97 -24.08 -6.96
C LEU A 10 -3.94 -23.00 -7.42
N ALA A 11 -5.14 -23.39 -7.86
CA ALA A 11 -6.18 -22.45 -8.27
C ALA A 11 -6.57 -21.51 -7.13
N ALA A 12 -6.76 -22.04 -5.92
CA ALA A 12 -7.04 -21.24 -4.73
C ALA A 12 -5.90 -20.25 -4.41
N ALA A 13 -4.64 -20.69 -4.48
CA ALA A 13 -3.49 -19.82 -4.22
C ALA A 13 -3.35 -18.70 -5.27
N LEU A 14 -3.65 -18.98 -6.54
CA LEU A 14 -3.63 -17.96 -7.59
C LEU A 14 -4.76 -16.95 -7.44
N VAL A 15 -5.97 -17.41 -7.11
CA VAL A 15 -7.10 -16.52 -6.80
C VAL A 15 -6.75 -15.67 -5.59
N GLU A 16 -6.25 -16.28 -4.52
CA GLU A 16 -5.87 -15.56 -3.30
C GLU A 16 -4.76 -14.53 -3.55
N ALA A 17 -3.76 -14.85 -4.37
CA ALA A 17 -2.70 -13.91 -4.75
C ALA A 17 -3.21 -12.74 -5.60
N ALA A 18 -4.28 -12.92 -6.36
CA ALA A 18 -4.88 -11.88 -7.19
C ALA A 18 -6.00 -11.08 -6.47
N ASP A 19 -6.66 -11.68 -5.47
CA ASP A 19 -7.82 -11.12 -4.78
C ASP A 19 -7.43 -10.02 -3.78
N THR A 20 -7.31 -8.82 -4.31
CA THR A 20 -6.75 -7.63 -3.64
C THR A 20 -7.68 -6.42 -3.70
N LEU A 21 -8.87 -6.61 -4.29
CA LEU A 21 -9.89 -5.58 -4.53
C LEU A 21 -11.02 -5.67 -3.50
N THR A 22 -10.70 -6.03 -2.26
CA THR A 22 -11.66 -6.14 -1.16
C THR A 22 -11.55 -4.96 -0.20
N ASP A 23 -12.67 -4.58 0.41
CA ASP A 23 -12.68 -3.60 1.50
C ASP A 23 -11.92 -4.19 2.70
N GLY A 24 -10.87 -3.50 3.16
CA GLY A 24 -10.01 -3.98 4.26
C GLY A 24 -8.79 -4.79 3.83
N PHE A 25 -8.36 -4.69 2.56
CA PHE A 25 -7.10 -5.30 2.11
C PHE A 25 -5.90 -4.77 2.91
N GLU A 26 -5.16 -5.71 3.50
CA GLU A 26 -3.92 -5.45 4.24
C GLU A 26 -2.76 -6.16 3.53
N THR A 27 -1.89 -5.40 2.85
CA THR A 27 -0.75 -5.91 2.06
C THR A 27 0.08 -6.93 2.82
N THR A 28 0.42 -6.63 4.09
CA THR A 28 1.21 -7.51 4.96
C THR A 28 0.51 -8.84 5.21
N ALA A 29 -0.80 -8.81 5.50
CA ALA A 29 -1.58 -10.03 5.78
C ALA A 29 -1.77 -10.87 4.52
N HIS A 30 -1.94 -10.24 3.36
CA HIS A 30 -2.02 -10.92 2.07
C HIS A 30 -0.71 -11.64 1.72
N LEU A 31 0.43 -10.95 1.79
CA LEU A 31 1.74 -11.53 1.47
C LEU A 31 2.16 -12.65 2.43
N ARG A 32 1.72 -12.58 3.69
CA ARG A 32 1.81 -13.69 4.65
C ARG A 32 1.13 -14.94 4.12
N ARG A 33 -0.15 -14.85 3.76
CA ARG A 33 -0.91 -16.01 3.27
C ARG A 33 -0.33 -16.57 1.97
N VAL A 34 0.08 -15.71 1.04
CA VAL A 34 0.73 -16.17 -0.19
C VAL A 34 2.06 -16.89 0.10
N SER A 35 2.84 -16.39 1.06
CA SER A 35 4.08 -17.06 1.48
C SER A 35 3.82 -18.45 2.06
N ASP A 36 2.77 -18.60 2.87
CA ASP A 36 2.36 -19.91 3.42
C ASP A 36 1.97 -20.88 2.29
N ARG A 37 1.24 -20.41 1.27
CA ARG A 37 0.93 -21.21 0.07
C ARG A 37 2.17 -21.58 -0.74
N CYS A 38 3.14 -20.67 -0.84
CA CYS A 38 4.42 -20.99 -1.49
C CYS A 38 5.12 -22.14 -0.75
N VAL A 39 5.13 -22.11 0.59
CA VAL A 39 5.71 -23.19 1.41
C VAL A 39 5.04 -24.52 1.12
N GLU A 40 3.71 -24.58 1.19
CA GLU A 40 2.93 -25.80 0.95
C GLU A 40 3.09 -26.35 -0.48
N LEU A 41 2.94 -25.48 -1.49
CA LEU A 41 2.90 -25.90 -2.88
C LEU A 41 4.28 -26.27 -3.43
N LEU A 42 5.32 -25.58 -2.97
CA LEU A 42 6.69 -25.82 -3.40
C LEU A 42 7.40 -26.87 -2.52
N GLY A 43 6.82 -27.30 -1.40
CA GLY A 43 7.51 -28.15 -0.43
C GLY A 43 8.77 -27.47 0.12
N ALA A 44 8.70 -26.15 0.29
CA ALA A 44 9.81 -25.35 0.77
C ALA A 44 9.90 -25.43 2.31
N ARG A 45 11.07 -25.11 2.85
CA ARG A 45 11.26 -24.95 4.30
C ARG A 45 10.73 -23.61 4.77
N ALA A 46 10.89 -22.58 3.93
CA ALA A 46 10.22 -21.31 4.09
C ALA A 46 10.18 -20.56 2.76
N ALA A 47 9.32 -19.53 2.69
CA ALA A 47 9.27 -18.59 1.59
C ALA A 47 8.93 -17.20 2.13
N GLY A 48 9.37 -16.16 1.44
CA GLY A 48 9.02 -14.79 1.81
C GLY A 48 9.37 -13.77 0.74
N PHE A 49 8.71 -12.62 0.84
CA PHE A 49 8.84 -11.50 -0.07
C PHE A 49 9.77 -10.44 0.49
N MET A 50 10.58 -9.86 -0.40
CA MET A 50 11.25 -8.59 -0.21
C MET A 50 10.63 -7.60 -1.20
N LEU A 51 9.84 -6.65 -0.70
CA LEU A 51 9.25 -5.60 -1.52
C LEU A 51 10.10 -4.33 -1.51
N ILE A 52 10.04 -3.57 -2.59
CA ILE A 52 10.67 -2.26 -2.75
C ILE A 52 9.58 -1.20 -2.64
N ASP A 53 9.69 -0.30 -1.66
CA ASP A 53 8.80 0.83 -1.49
C ASP A 53 9.61 2.10 -1.23
N GLY A 54 9.48 3.10 -2.10
CA GLY A 54 10.17 4.39 -1.97
C GLY A 54 11.70 4.30 -1.84
N GLY A 55 12.33 3.25 -2.40
CA GLY A 55 13.77 2.99 -2.27
C GLY A 55 14.19 2.25 -0.99
N ARG A 56 13.24 1.88 -0.13
CA ARG A 56 13.45 1.02 1.04
C ARG A 56 12.96 -0.39 0.75
N THR A 57 13.59 -1.39 1.35
CA THR A 57 13.13 -2.78 1.27
C THR A 57 12.30 -3.15 2.51
N ALA A 58 11.18 -3.82 2.28
CA ALA A 58 10.34 -4.39 3.33
C ALA A 58 10.31 -5.92 3.18
N SER A 59 10.72 -6.64 4.22
CA SER A 59 10.72 -8.10 4.25
C SER A 59 9.45 -8.60 4.92
N LEU A 60 8.76 -9.51 4.24
CA LEU A 60 7.49 -10.11 4.66
C LEU A 60 7.58 -11.62 4.45
N ALA A 61 7.18 -12.40 5.43
CA ALA A 61 7.11 -13.86 5.33
C ALA A 61 5.77 -14.34 5.88
N GLY A 62 5.53 -15.65 5.78
CA GLY A 62 4.30 -16.33 6.17
C GLY A 62 3.96 -16.31 7.65
N SER A 63 3.50 -17.43 8.18
CA SER A 63 3.16 -17.60 9.60
C SER A 63 3.83 -18.85 10.20
N GLY A 64 3.89 -18.91 11.54
CA GLY A 64 4.53 -20.02 12.27
C GLY A 64 6.05 -20.08 12.15
N GLU A 65 6.65 -21.23 12.49
CA GLU A 65 8.10 -21.46 12.48
C GLU A 65 8.77 -21.14 11.11
N PRO A 66 8.16 -21.45 9.94
CA PRO A 66 8.70 -21.05 8.64
C PRO A 66 8.83 -19.52 8.48
N CYS A 67 7.99 -18.73 9.17
CA CYS A 67 8.04 -17.27 9.10
C CYS A 67 9.32 -16.71 9.70
N ASP A 68 9.68 -17.14 10.91
CA ASP A 68 10.86 -16.62 11.62
C ASP A 68 12.14 -16.91 10.81
N LEU A 69 12.26 -18.14 10.30
CA LEU A 69 13.33 -18.54 9.40
C LEU A 69 13.40 -17.64 8.16
N ALA A 70 12.28 -17.44 7.47
CA ALA A 70 12.26 -16.59 6.27
C ALA A 70 12.61 -15.14 6.59
N LEU A 71 12.09 -14.56 7.68
CA LEU A 71 12.40 -13.18 8.07
C LEU A 71 13.88 -12.99 8.38
N ASP A 72 14.49 -13.93 9.11
CA ASP A 72 15.92 -13.86 9.44
C ASP A 72 16.78 -13.99 8.19
N LEU A 73 16.45 -14.92 7.30
CA LEU A 73 17.15 -15.06 6.02
C LEU A 73 16.90 -13.90 5.06
N LEU A 74 15.77 -13.22 5.11
CA LEU A 74 15.54 -12.01 4.33
C LEU A 74 16.35 -10.82 4.87
N ARG A 75 16.45 -10.68 6.20
CA ARG A 75 17.26 -9.63 6.85
C ARG A 75 18.76 -9.81 6.62
N ALA A 76 19.23 -11.06 6.60
CA ALA A 76 20.63 -11.39 6.34
C ALA A 76 21.12 -10.99 4.95
N GLN A 77 20.20 -10.69 4.02
CA GLN A 77 20.54 -10.27 2.67
C GLN A 77 20.91 -8.78 2.57
N SER A 78 20.89 -8.01 3.66
CA SER A 78 21.25 -6.58 3.65
C SER A 78 22.64 -6.28 3.05
N GLY A 79 23.58 -7.22 3.14
CA GLY A 79 24.93 -7.15 2.55
C GLY A 79 25.10 -7.92 1.24
N GLY A 80 24.04 -8.48 0.67
CA GLY A 80 24.07 -9.32 -0.52
C GLY A 80 23.25 -10.60 -0.34
N GLY A 81 22.46 -10.97 -1.35
CA GLY A 81 21.63 -12.16 -1.30
C GLY A 81 20.76 -12.36 -2.54
N PRO A 82 20.10 -13.53 -2.67
CA PRO A 82 19.26 -13.87 -3.82
C PRO A 82 18.19 -12.81 -4.16
N CYS A 83 17.49 -12.26 -3.17
CA CYS A 83 16.50 -11.21 -3.39
C CYS A 83 17.13 -9.93 -3.89
N LEU A 84 18.26 -9.49 -3.32
CA LEU A 84 18.94 -8.28 -3.79
C LEU A 84 19.46 -8.45 -5.22
N ASP A 85 20.00 -9.61 -5.55
CA ASP A 85 20.49 -9.91 -6.90
C ASP A 85 19.32 -9.96 -7.90
N SER A 86 18.19 -10.56 -7.50
CA SER A 86 16.97 -10.59 -8.31
C SER A 86 16.37 -9.20 -8.49
N CYS A 87 16.34 -8.39 -7.43
CA CYS A 87 15.89 -7.00 -7.46
C CYS A 87 16.81 -6.12 -8.31
N GLY A 88 18.13 -6.31 -8.23
CA GLY A 88 19.11 -5.52 -8.98
C GLY A 88 19.10 -5.82 -10.48
N THR A 89 18.86 -7.08 -10.86
CA THR A 89 18.84 -7.50 -12.28
C THR A 89 17.43 -7.50 -12.88
N GLY A 90 16.39 -7.50 -12.04
CA GLY A 90 15.02 -7.76 -12.43
C GLY A 90 14.83 -9.15 -13.03
N ARG A 91 15.70 -10.13 -12.75
CA ARG A 91 15.68 -11.50 -13.31
C ARG A 91 15.62 -12.56 -12.19
N PRO A 92 15.13 -13.77 -12.49
CA PRO A 92 15.20 -14.88 -11.52
C PRO A 92 16.66 -15.21 -11.21
N VAL A 93 16.93 -15.46 -9.93
CA VAL A 93 18.14 -16.12 -9.48
C VAL A 93 17.85 -17.63 -9.50
N PRO A 94 18.56 -18.43 -10.31
CA PRO A 94 18.30 -19.86 -10.41
C PRO A 94 18.59 -20.58 -9.08
N PRO A 95 18.18 -21.85 -8.92
CA PRO A 95 18.55 -22.64 -7.75
C PRO A 95 20.06 -22.64 -7.49
N VAL A 96 20.45 -22.14 -6.32
CA VAL A 96 21.83 -22.12 -5.83
C VAL A 96 21.96 -23.07 -4.66
N SER A 97 22.91 -24.01 -4.76
CA SER A 97 23.30 -24.88 -3.65
C SER A 97 24.22 -24.12 -2.68
N LEU A 98 23.77 -23.95 -1.44
CA LEU A 98 24.42 -23.11 -0.42
C LEU A 98 25.64 -23.77 0.20
N GLY A 99 25.78 -25.09 0.11
CA GLY A 99 26.99 -25.80 0.54
C GLY A 99 28.23 -25.58 -0.36
N THR A 100 28.12 -24.79 -1.43
CA THR A 100 29.22 -24.56 -2.38
C THR A 100 30.06 -23.36 -1.98
N ALA A 101 31.38 -23.42 -2.26
CA ALA A 101 32.29 -22.29 -2.03
C ALA A 101 31.87 -21.02 -2.79
N HIS A 102 31.29 -21.18 -3.98
CA HIS A 102 30.79 -20.05 -4.76
C HIS A 102 29.63 -19.32 -4.08
N ALA A 103 28.66 -20.05 -3.52
CA ALA A 103 27.57 -19.45 -2.75
C ALA A 103 28.11 -18.69 -1.51
N GLY A 104 29.03 -19.31 -0.77
CA GLY A 104 29.68 -18.70 0.39
C GLY A 104 30.52 -17.45 0.07
N ALA A 105 31.13 -17.39 -1.12
CA ALA A 105 31.84 -16.20 -1.57
C ALA A 105 30.88 -15.09 -2.05
N ARG A 106 29.79 -15.46 -2.72
CA ARG A 106 28.82 -14.51 -3.29
C ARG A 106 27.92 -13.87 -2.22
N TRP A 107 27.44 -14.66 -1.27
CA TRP A 107 26.56 -14.20 -0.20
C TRP A 107 27.01 -14.76 1.17
N PRO A 108 28.12 -14.28 1.75
CA PRO A 108 28.75 -14.92 2.91
C PRO A 108 27.82 -15.02 4.13
N VAL A 109 27.29 -13.88 4.59
CA VAL A 109 26.43 -13.79 5.79
C VAL A 109 25.14 -14.59 5.60
N PHE A 110 24.50 -14.45 4.44
CA PHE A 110 23.27 -15.16 4.10
C PHE A 110 23.49 -16.67 4.05
N THR A 111 24.56 -17.14 3.39
CA THR A 111 24.85 -18.57 3.21
C THR A 111 25.14 -19.24 4.55
N GLU A 112 25.94 -18.60 5.41
CA GLU A 112 26.23 -19.09 6.75
C GLU A 112 24.94 -19.27 7.59
N LEU A 113 24.07 -18.26 7.59
CA LEU A 113 22.82 -18.32 8.34
C LEU A 113 21.85 -19.37 7.77
N ALA A 114 21.70 -19.43 6.45
CA ALA A 114 20.83 -20.39 5.77
C ALA A 114 21.22 -21.84 6.08
N LEU A 115 22.51 -22.17 6.07
CA LEU A 115 23.00 -23.49 6.42
C LEU A 115 22.71 -23.86 7.89
N ARG A 116 22.82 -22.91 8.83
CA ARG A 116 22.44 -23.13 10.24
C ARG A 116 20.96 -23.47 10.42
N HIS A 117 20.10 -22.95 9.55
CA HIS A 117 18.68 -23.26 9.53
C HIS A 117 18.32 -24.51 8.72
N GLY A 118 19.31 -25.24 8.19
CA GLY A 118 19.09 -26.45 7.38
C GLY A 118 18.57 -26.17 5.97
N VAL A 119 18.78 -24.96 5.46
CA VAL A 119 18.48 -24.62 4.05
C VAL A 119 19.69 -25.01 3.19
N ALA A 120 19.48 -25.93 2.26
CA ALA A 120 20.54 -26.41 1.38
C ALA A 120 20.53 -25.70 0.02
N VAL A 121 19.36 -25.29 -0.45
CA VAL A 121 19.16 -24.65 -1.75
C VAL A 121 18.26 -23.43 -1.59
N THR A 122 18.54 -22.38 -2.34
CA THR A 122 17.69 -21.18 -2.42
C THR A 122 17.52 -20.77 -3.87
N PHE A 123 16.39 -20.14 -4.18
CA PHE A 123 16.20 -19.40 -5.44
C PHE A 123 15.29 -18.20 -5.20
N ALA A 124 15.41 -17.19 -6.04
CA ALA A 124 14.59 -15.99 -5.97
C ALA A 124 13.94 -15.71 -7.33
N VAL A 125 12.65 -15.37 -7.30
CA VAL A 125 11.92 -14.92 -8.48
C VAL A 125 11.44 -13.48 -8.26
N PRO A 126 11.60 -12.60 -9.25
CA PRO A 126 11.19 -11.21 -9.12
C PRO A 126 9.66 -11.09 -9.19
N VAL A 127 9.13 -10.16 -8.39
CA VAL A 127 7.72 -9.77 -8.33
C VAL A 127 7.56 -8.55 -9.25
N ARG A 128 6.98 -8.73 -10.43
CA ARG A 128 6.91 -7.67 -11.47
C ARG A 128 5.47 -7.30 -11.80
N GLY A 129 5.11 -6.04 -11.57
CA GLY A 129 3.78 -5.50 -11.91
C GLY A 129 3.88 -4.55 -13.10
N ARG A 130 3.19 -4.86 -14.22
CA ARG A 130 3.04 -4.01 -15.43
C ARG A 130 4.22 -3.04 -15.71
N GLY A 131 5.41 -3.58 -15.94
CA GLY A 131 6.61 -2.80 -16.30
C GLY A 131 7.43 -2.23 -15.12
N SER A 132 7.02 -2.50 -13.88
CA SER A 132 7.73 -2.13 -12.65
C SER A 132 8.14 -3.35 -11.85
N LEU A 133 9.30 -3.28 -11.22
CA LEU A 133 9.79 -4.29 -10.30
C LEU A 133 9.36 -3.93 -8.89
N LEU A 134 8.49 -4.74 -8.29
CA LEU A 134 7.94 -4.51 -6.97
C LEU A 134 8.79 -5.17 -5.87
N GLY A 135 9.63 -6.13 -6.23
CA GLY A 135 10.45 -6.87 -5.28
C GLY A 135 10.87 -8.25 -5.78
N ALA A 136 11.09 -9.18 -4.84
CA ALA A 136 11.40 -10.57 -5.10
C ALA A 136 10.77 -11.51 -4.06
N LEU A 137 10.33 -12.69 -4.51
CA LEU A 137 9.98 -13.83 -3.68
C LEU A 137 11.22 -14.73 -3.55
N ASN A 138 11.68 -14.96 -2.33
CA ASN A 138 12.71 -15.96 -2.04
C ASN A 138 12.08 -17.26 -1.56
N VAL A 139 12.63 -18.37 -2.03
CA VAL A 139 12.21 -19.71 -1.61
C VAL A 139 13.42 -20.47 -1.09
N PHE A 140 13.26 -21.05 0.10
CA PHE A 140 14.29 -21.77 0.82
C PHE A 140 13.94 -23.26 0.87
N THR A 141 14.76 -24.12 0.28
CA THR A 141 14.46 -25.55 0.14
C THR A 141 15.59 -26.43 0.69
N ALA A 142 15.24 -27.66 1.06
CA ALA A 142 16.22 -28.68 1.47
C ALA A 142 16.85 -29.42 0.27
N ALA A 143 16.21 -29.36 -0.91
CA ALA A 143 16.65 -30.04 -2.12
C ALA A 143 16.44 -29.15 -3.36
N LEU A 144 17.05 -29.52 -4.48
CA LEU A 144 16.87 -28.83 -5.75
C LEU A 144 15.40 -28.89 -6.18
N PRO A 145 14.77 -27.73 -6.51
CA PRO A 145 13.43 -27.71 -7.06
C PRO A 145 13.45 -28.22 -8.50
N SER A 146 12.33 -28.81 -8.92
CA SER A 146 12.02 -29.12 -10.31
C SER A 146 11.67 -27.87 -11.12
N ASP A 147 11.76 -27.95 -12.45
CA ASP A 147 11.36 -26.85 -13.34
C ASP A 147 9.89 -26.43 -13.12
N ALA A 148 9.00 -27.39 -12.84
CA ALA A 148 7.61 -27.10 -12.53
C ALA A 148 7.45 -26.27 -11.24
N GLN A 149 8.28 -26.49 -10.22
CA GLN A 149 8.28 -25.68 -9.00
C GLN A 149 8.82 -24.26 -9.26
N LEU A 150 9.80 -24.11 -10.16
CA LEU A 150 10.31 -22.79 -10.56
C LEU A 150 9.26 -21.98 -11.32
N VAL A 151 8.59 -22.61 -12.30
CA VAL A 151 7.46 -22.00 -13.03
C VAL A 151 6.36 -21.60 -12.07
N LEU A 152 6.01 -22.47 -11.12
CA LEU A 152 4.99 -22.20 -10.13
C LEU A 152 5.35 -21.02 -9.23
N ALA A 153 6.57 -20.96 -8.72
CA ALA A 153 7.03 -19.86 -7.89
C ALA A 153 6.96 -18.52 -8.64
N GLN A 154 7.39 -18.47 -9.91
CA GLN A 154 7.25 -17.26 -10.73
C GLN A 154 5.77 -16.92 -10.97
N THR A 155 4.91 -17.91 -11.20
CA THR A 155 3.47 -17.67 -11.42
C THR A 155 2.80 -17.08 -10.18
N LEU A 156 3.14 -17.57 -8.98
CA LEU A 156 2.67 -17.01 -7.72
C LEU A 156 3.20 -15.59 -7.51
N ALA A 157 4.47 -15.33 -7.83
CA ALA A 157 5.05 -14.00 -7.77
C ALA A 157 4.38 -13.01 -8.75
N ASP A 158 4.04 -13.47 -9.96
CA ASP A 158 3.35 -12.66 -10.97
C ASP A 158 1.89 -12.37 -10.57
N ALA A 159 1.17 -13.37 -10.06
CA ALA A 159 -0.18 -13.20 -9.53
C ALA A 159 -0.21 -12.20 -8.36
N THR A 160 0.76 -12.34 -7.44
CA THR A 160 0.96 -11.39 -6.32
C THR A 160 1.23 -9.98 -6.83
N ALA A 161 2.09 -9.84 -7.83
CA ALA A 161 2.41 -8.54 -8.41
C ALA A 161 1.18 -7.89 -9.05
N LEU A 162 0.35 -8.66 -9.74
CA LEU A 162 -0.91 -8.19 -10.30
C LEU A 162 -1.88 -7.74 -9.20
N GLY A 163 -1.99 -8.52 -8.12
CA GLY A 163 -2.79 -8.16 -6.95
C GLY A 163 -2.35 -6.82 -6.33
N LEU A 164 -1.05 -6.68 -6.02
CA LEU A 164 -0.51 -5.44 -5.46
C LEU A 164 -0.74 -4.23 -6.37
N ALA A 165 -0.55 -4.39 -7.68
CA ALA A 165 -0.80 -3.33 -8.66
C ALA A 165 -2.28 -2.92 -8.72
N ASN A 166 -3.19 -3.91 -8.70
CA ASN A 166 -4.63 -3.67 -8.69
C ASN A 166 -5.07 -2.92 -7.42
N HIS A 167 -4.54 -3.33 -6.25
CA HIS A 167 -4.81 -2.64 -5.00
C HIS A 167 -4.37 -1.18 -5.02
N HIS A 168 -3.15 -0.89 -5.48
CA HIS A 168 -2.64 0.48 -5.58
C HIS A 168 -3.51 1.34 -6.51
N ALA A 169 -3.90 0.80 -7.67
CA ALA A 169 -4.78 1.50 -8.60
C ALA A 169 -6.17 1.77 -7.99
N TYR A 170 -6.75 0.77 -7.30
CA TYR A 170 -8.04 0.89 -6.63
C TYR A 170 -8.01 1.93 -5.51
N ALA A 171 -7.00 1.89 -4.64
CA ALA A 171 -6.83 2.85 -3.54
C ALA A 171 -6.66 4.29 -4.06
N HIS A 172 -5.91 4.47 -5.15
CA HIS A 172 -5.76 5.76 -5.81
C HIS A 172 -7.08 6.29 -6.38
N CYS A 173 -7.79 5.46 -7.16
CA CYS A 173 -9.09 5.82 -7.73
C CYS A 173 -10.12 6.18 -6.65
N ARG A 174 -10.16 5.42 -5.54
CA ARG A 174 -11.05 5.72 -4.40
C ARG A 174 -10.72 7.06 -3.76
N THR A 175 -9.44 7.32 -3.50
CA THR A 175 -8.99 8.59 -2.91
C THR A 175 -9.39 9.76 -3.80
N LEU A 176 -9.15 9.66 -5.11
CA LEU A 176 -9.53 10.68 -6.08
C LEU A 176 -11.04 10.88 -6.14
N ALA A 177 -11.82 9.79 -6.17
CA ALA A 177 -13.28 9.85 -6.18
C ALA A 177 -13.82 10.55 -4.92
N THR A 178 -13.31 10.22 -3.74
CA THR A 178 -13.68 10.88 -2.48
C THR A 178 -13.34 12.37 -2.50
N GLN A 179 -12.15 12.75 -2.98
CA GLN A 179 -11.76 14.16 -3.10
C GLN A 179 -12.66 14.92 -4.09
N LEU A 180 -13.00 14.33 -5.23
CA LEU A 180 -13.91 14.91 -6.22
C LEU A 180 -15.33 15.07 -5.66
N GLN A 181 -15.85 14.04 -4.99
CA GLN A 181 -17.16 14.11 -4.33
C GLN A 181 -17.20 15.21 -3.28
N GLN A 182 -16.17 15.30 -2.43
CA GLN A 182 -16.05 16.39 -1.45
C GLN A 182 -16.02 17.77 -2.11
N ALA A 183 -15.26 17.94 -3.20
CA ALA A 183 -15.19 19.20 -3.93
C ALA A 183 -16.53 19.59 -4.58
N LEU A 184 -17.23 18.62 -5.18
CA LEU A 184 -18.55 18.85 -5.79
C LEU A 184 -19.61 19.19 -4.75
N SER A 185 -19.67 18.45 -3.63
CA SER A 185 -20.59 18.75 -2.53
C SER A 185 -20.33 20.12 -1.91
N SER A 186 -19.05 20.48 -1.73
CA SER A 186 -18.63 21.82 -1.28
C SER A 186 -19.11 22.91 -2.24
N ARG A 187 -18.91 22.72 -3.55
CA ARG A 187 -19.37 23.69 -4.56
C ARG A 187 -20.87 23.91 -4.53
N VAL A 188 -21.66 22.83 -4.48
CA VAL A 188 -23.14 22.93 -4.40
C VAL A 188 -23.55 23.73 -3.17
N ARG A 189 -22.97 23.43 -2.00
CA ARG A 189 -23.28 24.12 -0.76
C ARG A 189 -22.90 25.60 -0.79
N ILE A 190 -21.74 25.93 -1.35
CA ILE A 190 -21.28 27.31 -1.52
C ILE A 190 -22.23 28.08 -2.44
N GLU A 191 -22.67 27.49 -3.55
CA GLU A 191 -23.62 28.12 -4.47
C GLU A 191 -25.00 28.34 -3.82
N GLN A 192 -25.48 27.38 -3.02
CA GLN A 192 -26.72 27.53 -2.24
C GLN A 192 -26.60 28.64 -1.21
N ALA A 193 -25.53 28.66 -0.42
CA ALA A 193 -25.27 29.70 0.58
C ALA A 193 -25.17 31.09 -0.08
N LYS A 194 -24.47 31.20 -1.21
CA LYS A 194 -24.37 32.42 -2.00
C LYS A 194 -25.74 32.94 -2.42
N GLY A 195 -26.61 32.06 -2.94
CA GLY A 195 -27.97 32.40 -3.33
C GLY A 195 -28.83 32.87 -2.15
N MET A 196 -28.79 32.13 -1.02
CA MET A 196 -29.53 32.47 0.20
C MET A 196 -29.10 33.83 0.77
N LEU A 197 -27.81 34.14 0.77
CA LEU A 197 -27.30 35.42 1.27
C LEU A 197 -27.62 36.58 0.31
N ALA A 198 -27.52 36.35 -1.00
CA ALA A 198 -27.88 37.34 -2.02
C ALA A 198 -29.33 37.80 -1.86
N GLU A 199 -30.26 36.85 -1.69
CA GLU A 199 -31.68 37.12 -1.44
C GLU A 199 -31.89 37.85 -0.10
N ARG A 200 -31.38 37.28 1.02
CA ARG A 200 -31.58 37.86 2.36
C ARG A 200 -31.02 39.26 2.54
N TRP A 201 -29.92 39.57 1.86
CA TRP A 201 -29.25 40.88 1.98
C TRP A 201 -29.61 41.83 0.85
N ASN A 202 -30.50 41.43 -0.07
CA ASN A 202 -30.87 42.19 -1.25
C ASN A 202 -29.64 42.70 -2.03
N THR A 203 -28.71 41.78 -2.32
CA THR A 203 -27.41 42.06 -2.97
C THR A 203 -27.14 41.06 -4.10
N THR A 204 -26.09 41.31 -4.88
CA THR A 204 -25.66 40.37 -5.92
C THR A 204 -25.01 39.11 -5.33
N PRO A 205 -25.08 37.96 -6.03
CA PRO A 205 -24.36 36.74 -5.67
C PRO A 205 -22.85 36.97 -5.49
N ASP A 206 -22.25 37.84 -6.29
CA ASP A 206 -20.80 38.13 -6.21
C ASP A 206 -20.44 38.83 -4.89
N THR A 207 -21.21 39.83 -4.48
CA THR A 207 -21.01 40.52 -3.19
C THR A 207 -21.24 39.57 -2.00
N ALA A 208 -22.26 38.69 -2.09
CA ALA A 208 -22.50 37.66 -1.08
C ALA A 208 -21.33 36.67 -0.99
N PHE A 209 -20.79 36.22 -2.13
CA PHE A 209 -19.64 35.33 -2.18
C PHE A 209 -18.37 35.98 -1.62
N LEU A 210 -18.10 37.25 -1.94
CA LEU A 210 -16.97 37.99 -1.39
C LEU A 210 -17.06 38.09 0.14
N THR A 211 -18.26 38.26 0.68
CA THR A 211 -18.50 38.30 2.13
C THR A 211 -18.23 36.94 2.78
N LEU A 212 -18.79 35.87 2.20
CA LEU A 212 -18.52 34.47 2.60
C LEU A 212 -17.02 34.17 2.63
N ARG A 213 -16.31 34.49 1.54
CA ARG A 213 -14.87 34.27 1.39
C ARG A 213 -14.05 35.13 2.36
N GLY A 214 -14.45 36.38 2.57
CA GLY A 214 -13.80 37.29 3.51
C GLY A 214 -13.95 36.84 4.96
N HIS A 215 -15.12 36.31 5.33
CA HIS A 215 -15.34 35.71 6.65
C HIS A 215 -14.48 34.45 6.83
N ALA A 216 -14.54 33.50 5.89
CA ALA A 216 -13.74 32.27 5.92
C ALA A 216 -12.24 32.56 6.09
N ARG A 217 -11.68 33.50 5.32
CA ARG A 217 -10.27 33.89 5.41
C ARG A 217 -9.90 34.52 6.76
N ARG A 218 -10.70 35.46 7.26
CA ARG A 218 -10.42 36.15 8.53
C ARG A 218 -10.40 35.18 9.72
N HIS A 219 -11.21 34.14 9.66
CA HIS A 219 -11.31 33.13 10.72
C HIS A 219 -10.52 31.85 10.43
N GLN A 220 -9.74 31.80 9.34
CA GLN A 220 -8.97 30.61 8.93
C GLN A 220 -9.84 29.34 8.79
N LEU A 221 -11.08 29.51 8.35
CA LEU A 221 -12.04 28.42 8.18
C LEU A 221 -12.13 27.99 6.72
N PRO A 222 -12.39 26.69 6.46
CA PRO A 222 -12.78 26.24 5.12
C PRO A 222 -14.05 26.96 4.67
N LEU A 223 -14.08 27.43 3.42
CA LEU A 223 -15.24 28.14 2.86
C LEU A 223 -16.53 27.29 2.89
N ASP A 224 -16.41 25.97 2.68
CA ASP A 224 -17.54 25.04 2.82
C ASP A 224 -18.16 25.08 4.22
N THR A 225 -17.36 25.25 5.27
CA THR A 225 -17.87 25.32 6.65
C THR A 225 -18.72 26.57 6.86
N VAL A 226 -18.27 27.70 6.35
CA VAL A 226 -19.03 28.96 6.43
C VAL A 226 -20.29 28.89 5.56
N ALA A 227 -20.22 28.24 4.38
CA ALA A 227 -21.39 27.98 3.57
C ALA A 227 -22.40 27.06 4.29
N ARG A 228 -21.91 26.06 5.02
CA ARG A 228 -22.74 25.15 5.83
C ARG A 228 -23.50 25.88 6.92
N TRP A 229 -22.85 26.82 7.61
CA TRP A 229 -23.53 27.66 8.61
C TRP A 229 -24.73 28.39 8.02
N VAL A 230 -24.59 28.92 6.80
CA VAL A 230 -25.65 29.62 6.08
C VAL A 230 -26.78 28.67 5.67
N THR A 231 -26.45 27.52 5.07
CA THR A 231 -27.46 26.55 4.61
C THR A 231 -28.25 25.96 5.78
N ASP A 232 -27.56 25.68 6.89
CA ASP A 232 -28.12 25.04 8.08
C ASP A 232 -28.77 26.06 9.02
N ARG A 233 -28.70 27.36 8.68
CA ARG A 233 -29.27 28.49 9.44
C ARG A 233 -28.81 28.56 10.90
N THR A 234 -27.55 28.21 11.13
CA THR A 234 -26.89 28.29 12.44
C THR A 234 -26.79 29.74 12.95
N GLU A 235 -26.62 29.94 14.26
CA GLU A 235 -26.46 31.27 14.85
C GLU A 235 -25.21 32.00 14.31
N GLU A 236 -24.17 31.23 13.95
CA GLU A 236 -22.96 31.70 13.28
C GLU A 236 -23.25 32.36 11.93
N ALA A 237 -24.30 31.93 11.21
CA ALA A 237 -24.73 32.57 9.96
C ALA A 237 -25.13 34.04 10.16
N THR A 238 -25.63 34.40 11.35
CA THR A 238 -26.06 35.77 11.68
C THR A 238 -24.85 36.70 11.85
N ARG A 239 -23.70 36.15 12.25
CA ARG A 239 -22.44 36.91 12.45
C ARG A 239 -21.74 37.25 11.12
N LEU A 240 -22.10 36.59 10.02
CA LEU A 240 -21.54 36.90 8.69
C LEU A 240 -21.88 38.31 8.19
N ARG A 241 -23.06 38.86 8.54
CA ARG A 241 -23.47 40.23 8.14
C ARG A 241 -22.85 41.31 9.02
N ARG A 242 -22.56 40.99 10.28
CA ARG A 242 -21.85 41.91 11.17
C ARG A 242 -20.38 41.95 10.73
N GLY A 243 -20.01 42.98 9.98
CA GLY A 243 -18.64 43.51 10.03
C GLY A 243 -18.25 43.76 11.49
N PRO A 244 -16.94 43.87 11.82
CA PRO A 244 -16.45 43.77 13.20
C PRO A 244 -17.32 44.57 14.17
N GLU A 245 -17.70 43.96 15.30
CA GLU A 245 -18.13 44.74 16.47
C GLU A 245 -17.01 45.76 16.73
N PRO A 246 -17.33 47.07 16.84
CA PRO A 246 -16.31 48.08 17.11
C PRO A 246 -15.66 47.74 18.45
N GLY A 247 -14.45 47.18 18.38
CA GLY A 247 -13.64 46.91 19.55
C GLY A 247 -13.39 48.20 20.30
N GLU A 248 -13.74 48.15 21.59
CA GLU A 248 -13.39 49.08 22.65
C GLU A 248 -12.12 49.87 22.33
N GLY A 249 -12.29 51.17 22.15
CA GLY A 249 -11.17 52.10 22.07
C GLY A 249 -10.29 51.97 23.31
N PRO A 250 -8.98 52.21 23.20
CA PRO A 250 -8.09 52.14 24.35
C PRO A 250 -8.56 53.19 25.35
N GLY A 251 -9.14 52.72 26.46
CA GLY A 251 -9.52 53.56 27.58
C GLY A 251 -8.28 54.30 28.07
N GLY A 252 -8.26 55.61 27.81
CA GLY A 252 -7.27 56.50 28.36
C GLY A 252 -7.24 56.36 29.88
N ARG A 253 -6.05 56.12 30.41
CA ARG A 253 -5.73 56.42 31.80
C ARG A 253 -4.59 57.41 31.78
N SER A 254 -4.94 58.62 32.22
CA SER A 254 -4.03 59.61 32.82
C SER A 254 -3.23 59.02 33.97
#